data_AF-A0AAV7DZL0-F1
#
_entry.id   AF-A0AAV7DZL0-F1
#
_cell.length_a   1.000
_cell.length_b   1.000
_cell.length_c   1.000
_cell.angle_alpha   90.00
_cell.angle_beta   90.00
_cell.angle_gamma   90.00
#
_symmetry.space_group_name_H-M   'P 1'
#
loop_
_entity.id
_entity.type
_entity.pdbx_description
1 polymer ?
#
loop_
_entity_poly.entity_id
_entity_poly.type
_entity_poly.pdbx_seq_one_letter_code
_entity_poly.pdbx_strand_id
1 'polypeptide(L)'
;MAAARSLHIPHRPHSFCDPSKPRPFLTTPPSVSSARNARHKPLRLPEKWRVSTAARRPSGSEGLVPEPAAADAFAGLSNDDLKPTTSEQRTLTGWEMASLWVGLVVGVPSYYLAGSLVDLGMAWWQGIATVVAANLILLIPLVLTGHPGTRYGIPFPVLARAAFGIRGAHVPTLLRAFVGCGWFGIESWIGGEAIFLLLPSSIRTSSFSRRIPWLGTSPLEFGCFIAFWAAQLGIIWKGMEGIRDLEKYSAPILTLLTASLLFWAYLNAGGFSKTLSLSSRLSSSQFWSLFFPSLTANISFWATLALNIPDFTRYARSQSDQILGQIGLPIFMGLFTFVGIAVTASTEVIFGRVISSPILLLGKIGGLSTTFLAIFGIGLATVTTNIAANIVAPANALVNLSPRHFTFRRGALLTALLGIAFQPWRLLQSSESFVYTWLVGYSALLGPIGGIILVDYYALRRTELDLNSLYSSSPVGDYYYSGGFNLAAMAALLVGVLPVIPGFLHKVGLLKTTWRFFVIVYNNSWFVSLFVSGFVYWVLSCLSGSHLKVKIEDL
;
A
#
# COMPACT_ATOMS: atom_id res chain seq x y z
N MET A 1 -12.29 2.55 -56.76
CA MET A 1 -13.24 3.21 -57.70
C MET A 1 -14.40 3.79 -56.88
N ALA A 2 -14.87 4.98 -57.27
CA ALA A 2 -16.16 5.67 -57.02
C ALA A 2 -17.16 5.14 -55.96
N ALA A 3 -17.96 5.99 -55.27
CA ALA A 3 -17.92 7.45 -55.15
C ALA A 3 -18.72 7.95 -53.92
N ALA A 4 -18.26 9.11 -53.45
CA ALA A 4 -18.87 10.04 -52.51
C ALA A 4 -20.31 10.49 -52.81
N ARG A 5 -21.00 10.96 -51.76
CA ARG A 5 -21.84 12.17 -51.81
C ARG A 5 -21.82 12.93 -50.50
N SER A 6 -21.62 14.24 -50.59
CA SER A 6 -21.55 15.20 -49.49
C SER A 6 -22.82 16.05 -49.43
N LEU A 7 -23.06 16.68 -48.27
CA LEU A 7 -23.95 17.83 -48.12
C LEU A 7 -23.17 18.97 -47.44
N HIS A 8 -23.47 20.21 -47.81
CA HIS A 8 -22.53 21.34 -47.68
C HIS A 8 -23.28 22.68 -47.61
N ILE A 9 -22.58 23.75 -47.17
CA ILE A 9 -22.94 25.20 -47.28
C ILE A 9 -23.94 25.72 -46.22
N PRO A 10 -23.83 26.98 -45.70
CA PRO A 10 -22.86 28.06 -45.98
C PRO A 10 -21.99 28.57 -44.80
N HIS A 11 -20.92 29.29 -45.17
CA HIS A 11 -20.11 30.20 -44.31
C HIS A 11 -20.39 31.67 -44.66
N ARG A 12 -20.15 32.60 -43.70
CA ARG A 12 -19.41 33.91 -43.79
C ARG A 12 -20.00 34.99 -42.85
N PRO A 13 -19.28 36.09 -42.50
CA PRO A 13 -17.82 36.23 -42.29
C PRO A 13 -17.37 37.13 -41.09
N HIS A 14 -16.08 37.03 -40.73
CA HIS A 14 -15.14 38.02 -40.15
C HIS A 14 -15.56 39.21 -39.24
N SER A 15 -14.83 39.33 -38.11
CA SER A 15 -14.14 40.58 -37.71
C SER A 15 -12.93 40.31 -36.79
N PHE A 16 -11.84 41.07 -36.97
CA PHE A 16 -10.58 41.03 -36.20
C PHE A 16 -10.35 42.41 -35.53
N CYS A 17 -9.86 42.46 -34.28
CA CYS A 17 -9.15 43.58 -33.63
C CYS A 17 -8.22 42.98 -32.55
N ASP A 18 -6.90 42.94 -32.71
CA ASP A 18 -5.89 44.00 -32.52
C ASP A 18 -5.69 44.44 -31.03
N PRO A 19 -4.56 44.05 -30.39
CA PRO A 19 -4.22 44.40 -29.02
C PRO A 19 -3.28 45.63 -28.95
N SER A 20 -3.80 46.86 -29.08
CA SER A 20 -2.97 48.06 -28.89
C SER A 20 -3.71 49.35 -28.42
N LYS A 21 -3.88 49.55 -27.10
CA LYS A 21 -3.75 50.84 -26.34
C LYS A 21 -4.27 50.79 -24.87
N PRO A 22 -3.81 51.68 -23.98
CA PRO A 22 -3.97 51.54 -22.52
C PRO A 22 -5.22 52.25 -21.93
N ARG A 23 -5.57 51.91 -20.68
CA ARG A 23 -6.59 52.61 -19.85
C ARG A 23 -5.92 53.40 -18.70
N PRO A 24 -6.46 54.56 -18.27
CA PRO A 24 -5.78 55.47 -17.34
C PRO A 24 -6.11 55.27 -15.85
N PHE A 25 -5.21 55.79 -14.99
CA PHE A 25 -5.34 55.96 -13.54
C PHE A 25 -6.16 57.20 -13.14
N LEU A 26 -6.77 57.19 -11.94
CA LEU A 26 -7.10 58.34 -11.06
C LEU A 26 -7.33 57.76 -9.63
N THR A 27 -6.40 57.88 -8.67
CA THR A 27 -6.14 58.99 -7.70
C THR A 27 -7.01 59.01 -6.42
N THR A 28 -6.34 58.88 -5.27
CA THR A 28 -6.68 59.34 -3.90
C THR A 28 -6.51 60.88 -3.77
N PRO A 29 -6.62 61.59 -2.61
CA PRO A 29 -6.79 61.18 -1.20
C PRO A 29 -8.03 61.92 -0.57
N PRO A 30 -8.08 62.59 0.62
CA PRO A 30 -7.13 62.88 1.72
C PRO A 30 -7.38 62.08 3.03
N SER A 31 -6.72 62.49 4.13
CA SER A 31 -6.82 61.97 5.50
C SER A 31 -6.89 63.11 6.53
N VAL A 32 -7.63 62.95 7.65
CA VAL A 32 -7.50 63.81 8.86
C VAL A 32 -7.61 62.94 10.12
N SER A 33 -6.94 63.34 11.21
CA SER A 33 -6.78 62.59 12.45
C SER A 33 -7.50 63.21 13.66
N SER A 34 -7.54 62.44 14.76
CA SER A 34 -7.63 62.86 16.17
C SER A 34 -9.00 62.93 16.90
N ALA A 35 -8.88 62.77 18.22
CA ALA A 35 -9.78 63.21 19.32
C ALA A 35 -10.97 62.34 19.82
N ARG A 36 -10.66 61.55 20.87
CA ARG A 36 -11.29 61.53 22.22
C ARG A 36 -12.79 61.19 22.43
N ASN A 37 -12.98 60.16 23.25
CA ASN A 37 -13.91 60.06 24.40
C ASN A 37 -15.34 60.62 24.29
N ALA A 38 -16.31 59.71 24.17
CA ALA A 38 -17.63 59.87 24.80
C ALA A 38 -18.05 58.54 25.46
N ARG A 39 -18.32 58.56 26.77
CA ARG A 39 -18.82 57.39 27.52
C ARG A 39 -20.35 57.33 27.39
N HIS A 40 -20.88 56.27 26.80
CA HIS A 40 -22.30 55.91 26.98
C HIS A 40 -22.43 54.59 27.75
N LYS A 41 -23.25 54.60 28.81
CA LYS A 41 -23.59 53.41 29.61
C LYS A 41 -24.43 52.46 28.73
N PRO A 42 -24.14 51.15 28.68
CA PRO A 42 -25.05 50.20 28.02
C PRO A 42 -26.29 49.98 28.90
N LEU A 43 -27.47 49.95 28.27
CA LEU A 43 -28.69 49.43 28.91
C LEU A 43 -28.48 47.96 29.28
N ARG A 44 -29.01 47.54 30.44
CA ARG A 44 -29.06 46.12 30.82
C ARG A 44 -30.20 45.43 30.08
N LEU A 45 -29.87 44.44 29.24
CA LEU A 45 -30.84 43.48 28.71
C LEU A 45 -31.03 42.30 29.68
N PRO A 46 -32.22 41.66 29.71
CA PRO A 46 -32.55 40.63 30.68
C PRO A 46 -31.82 39.29 30.47
N GLU A 47 -31.73 38.53 31.56
CA GLU A 47 -30.72 37.49 31.81
C GLU A 47 -31.01 36.10 31.18
N LYS A 48 -31.50 36.07 29.93
CA LYS A 48 -31.84 34.81 29.22
C LYS A 48 -31.05 34.51 27.94
N TRP A 49 -30.11 35.37 27.54
CA TRP A 49 -29.35 35.22 26.27
C TRP A 49 -27.84 35.47 26.40
N ARG A 50 -27.19 35.06 27.50
CA ARG A 50 -25.72 35.02 27.57
C ARG A 50 -25.18 33.76 26.87
N VAL A 51 -24.99 33.85 25.56
CA VAL A 51 -24.07 32.93 24.86
C VAL A 51 -22.65 33.28 25.30
N SER A 52 -21.93 32.30 25.85
CA SER A 52 -20.55 32.47 26.28
C SER A 52 -19.63 32.59 25.06
N THR A 53 -19.26 33.82 24.70
CA THR A 53 -18.20 34.10 23.72
C THR A 53 -16.82 33.95 24.36
N ALA A 54 -16.50 32.74 24.82
CA ALA A 54 -15.11 32.31 24.93
C ALA A 54 -14.60 32.05 23.50
N ALA A 55 -13.54 32.76 23.09
CA ALA A 55 -13.00 32.64 21.74
C ALA A 55 -12.49 31.21 21.48
N ARG A 56 -13.27 30.42 20.73
CA ARG A 56 -12.85 29.10 20.26
C ARG A 56 -11.65 29.26 19.32
N ARG A 57 -10.52 28.65 19.68
CA ARG A 57 -9.52 28.24 18.69
C ARG A 57 -10.21 27.31 17.67
N PRO A 58 -9.81 27.28 16.39
CA PRO A 58 -10.42 26.40 15.40
C PRO A 58 -10.26 24.94 15.84
N SER A 59 -11.37 24.24 16.05
CA SER A 59 -11.43 22.88 16.59
C SER A 59 -11.22 21.86 15.46
N GLY A 60 -9.99 21.39 15.29
CA GLY A 60 -9.62 20.36 14.29
C GLY A 60 -10.02 18.92 14.64
N SER A 61 -11.04 18.72 15.48
CA SER A 61 -11.39 17.44 16.12
C SER A 61 -12.80 16.95 15.82
N GLU A 62 -13.42 17.40 14.72
CA GLU A 62 -14.75 16.92 14.33
C GLU A 62 -14.69 15.42 13.96
N GLY A 63 -15.57 14.63 14.58
CA GLY A 63 -15.71 13.20 14.28
C GLY A 63 -14.78 12.23 15.01
N LEU A 64 -13.98 12.67 16.00
CA LEU A 64 -13.22 11.78 16.88
C LEU A 64 -14.06 11.31 18.07
N VAL A 65 -13.93 10.04 18.46
CA VAL A 65 -14.63 9.49 19.64
C VAL A 65 -13.76 9.72 20.90
N PRO A 66 -14.35 10.20 22.02
CA PRO A 66 -13.64 10.33 23.29
C PRO A 66 -13.07 9.01 23.81
N GLU A 67 -12.08 9.11 24.69
CA GLU A 67 -11.43 7.94 25.30
C GLU A 67 -12.43 7.07 26.07
N PRO A 68 -12.38 5.72 25.94
CA PRO A 68 -13.27 4.84 26.68
C PRO A 68 -13.02 4.90 28.19
N ALA A 69 -14.09 4.89 28.98
CA ALA A 69 -13.99 4.96 30.43
C ALA A 69 -13.40 3.66 31.03
N ALA A 70 -12.35 3.83 31.84
CA ALA A 70 -11.61 2.81 32.61
C ALA A 70 -10.79 1.78 31.80
N ALA A 71 -9.47 1.79 32.02
CA ALA A 71 -8.51 0.86 31.41
C ALA A 71 -8.73 -0.62 31.81
N ASP A 72 -9.43 -0.87 32.92
CA ASP A 72 -9.67 -2.21 33.48
C ASP A 72 -10.79 -2.99 32.77
N ALA A 73 -11.57 -2.37 31.89
CA ALA A 73 -12.71 -2.99 31.20
C ALA A 73 -12.31 -4.02 30.12
N PHE A 74 -11.03 -4.11 29.75
CA PHE A 74 -10.56 -4.80 28.54
C PHE A 74 -9.85 -6.15 28.78
N ALA A 75 -10.20 -6.85 29.86
CA ALA A 75 -9.55 -8.09 30.26
C ALA A 75 -9.64 -9.22 29.18
N GLY A 76 -8.48 -9.64 28.66
CA GLY A 76 -8.32 -10.85 27.85
C GLY A 76 -8.20 -10.68 26.34
N LEU A 77 -8.66 -9.55 25.76
CA LEU A 77 -8.56 -9.25 24.31
C LEU A 77 -7.69 -8.02 23.99
N SER A 78 -7.09 -7.41 25.02
CA SER A 78 -6.25 -6.22 24.95
C SER A 78 -4.80 -6.53 25.33
N ASN A 79 -3.88 -6.00 24.55
CA ASN A 79 -2.48 -5.78 24.88
C ASN A 79 -2.14 -4.34 24.46
N ASP A 80 -0.97 -3.82 24.85
CA ASP A 80 -0.64 -2.41 24.60
C ASP A 80 -0.63 -2.03 23.11
N ASP A 81 -0.23 -2.97 22.24
CA ASP A 81 -0.27 -2.78 20.78
C ASP A 81 -1.71 -2.68 20.24
N LEU A 82 -2.68 -3.35 20.86
CA LEU A 82 -4.07 -3.38 20.42
C LEU A 82 -4.97 -2.31 21.07
N LYS A 83 -4.55 -1.63 22.14
CA LYS A 83 -5.36 -0.59 22.82
C LYS A 83 -5.70 0.58 21.87
N PRO A 84 -6.86 1.24 22.04
CA PRO A 84 -7.15 2.50 21.35
C PRO A 84 -6.09 3.56 21.64
N THR A 85 -5.71 4.33 20.62
CA THR A 85 -4.74 5.43 20.75
C THR A 85 -5.35 6.63 21.50
N THR A 86 -4.67 7.07 22.57
CA THR A 86 -5.11 8.21 23.40
C THR A 86 -4.99 9.56 22.67
N SER A 87 -5.54 10.62 23.26
CA SER A 87 -5.49 11.97 22.68
C SER A 87 -4.07 12.50 22.51
N GLU A 88 -3.17 12.17 23.44
CA GLU A 88 -1.78 12.61 23.52
C GLU A 88 -0.89 11.87 22.50
N GLN A 89 -1.24 10.61 22.20
CA GLN A 89 -0.53 9.78 21.22
C GLN A 89 -0.87 10.12 19.76
N ARG A 90 -1.94 10.87 19.52
CA ARG A 90 -2.35 11.34 18.19
C ARG A 90 -1.53 12.55 17.77
N THR A 91 -0.28 12.33 17.38
CA THR A 91 0.68 13.40 17.04
C THR A 91 0.81 13.65 15.54
N LEU A 92 0.52 12.67 14.68
CA LEU A 92 0.86 12.74 13.26
C LEU A 92 -0.01 13.75 12.50
N THR A 93 0.66 14.73 11.92
CA THR A 93 0.14 15.64 10.89
C THR A 93 -0.05 14.92 9.55
N GLY A 94 -0.84 15.49 8.64
CA GLY A 94 -0.97 14.98 7.28
C GLY A 94 0.34 14.98 6.49
N TRP A 95 1.28 15.88 6.83
CA TRP A 95 2.62 15.89 6.21
C TRP A 95 3.50 14.74 6.72
N GLU A 96 3.49 14.47 8.03
CA GLU A 96 4.23 13.33 8.61
C GLU A 96 3.62 11.99 8.16
N MET A 97 2.30 11.91 8.06
CA MET A 97 1.62 10.75 7.48
C MET A 97 1.96 10.59 5.98
N ALA A 98 2.08 11.69 5.23
CA ALA A 98 2.51 11.65 3.83
C ALA A 98 3.98 11.22 3.69
N SER A 99 4.87 11.62 4.61
CA SER A 99 6.29 11.29 4.53
C SER A 99 6.60 9.81 4.82
N LEU A 100 5.71 9.09 5.55
CA LEU A 100 5.77 7.63 5.67
C LEU A 100 5.81 6.95 4.29
N TRP A 101 5.07 7.47 3.31
CA TRP A 101 5.07 6.93 1.96
C TRP A 101 6.41 7.07 1.25
N VAL A 102 7.24 8.08 1.58
CA VAL A 102 8.60 8.17 1.01
C VAL A 102 9.45 6.99 1.45
N GLY A 103 9.43 6.66 2.75
CA GLY A 103 10.19 5.52 3.30
C GLY A 103 9.72 4.16 2.77
N LEU A 104 8.43 4.02 2.45
CA LEU A 104 7.85 2.78 1.94
C LEU A 104 7.96 2.64 0.40
N VAL A 105 7.86 3.75 -0.33
CA VAL A 105 7.95 3.77 -1.81
C VAL A 105 9.39 3.59 -2.28
N VAL A 106 10.37 4.23 -1.62
CA VAL A 106 11.79 4.21 -2.02
C VAL A 106 12.42 2.88 -1.61
N GLY A 107 12.09 1.83 -2.36
CA GLY A 107 12.49 0.45 -2.11
C GLY A 107 12.74 -0.34 -3.39
N VAL A 108 13.50 -1.43 -3.24
CA VAL A 108 13.87 -2.31 -4.36
C VAL A 108 12.63 -2.96 -5.02
N PRO A 109 11.59 -3.41 -4.29
CA PRO A 109 10.38 -3.95 -4.90
C PRO A 109 9.61 -2.94 -5.76
N SER A 110 9.56 -1.67 -5.36
CA SER A 110 8.94 -0.60 -6.14
C SER A 110 9.70 -0.35 -7.45
N TYR A 111 11.03 -0.48 -7.44
CA TYR A 111 11.84 -0.43 -8.65
C TYR A 111 11.56 -1.64 -9.54
N TYR A 112 11.54 -2.85 -8.98
CA TYR A 112 11.20 -4.08 -9.71
C TYR A 112 9.81 -4.00 -10.34
N LEU A 113 8.82 -3.42 -9.67
CA LEU A 113 7.47 -3.19 -10.19
C LEU A 113 7.51 -2.24 -11.40
N ALA A 114 8.17 -1.09 -11.26
CA ALA A 114 8.34 -0.10 -12.31
C ALA A 114 9.08 -0.66 -13.54
N GLY A 115 10.23 -1.31 -13.31
CA GLY A 115 11.04 -1.92 -14.37
C GLY A 115 10.37 -3.10 -15.05
N SER A 116 9.55 -3.87 -14.32
CA SER A 116 8.81 -5.01 -14.89
C SER A 116 7.79 -4.59 -15.94
N LEU A 117 7.17 -3.42 -15.83
CA LEU A 117 6.23 -2.93 -16.85
C LEU A 117 6.96 -2.63 -18.18
N VAL A 118 8.17 -2.07 -18.11
CA VAL A 118 9.02 -1.79 -19.28
C VAL A 118 9.54 -3.09 -19.90
N ASP A 119 9.97 -4.05 -19.08
CA ASP A 119 10.44 -5.38 -19.52
C ASP A 119 9.31 -6.18 -20.21
N LEU A 120 8.08 -6.09 -19.68
CA LEU A 120 6.86 -6.60 -20.29
C LEU A 120 6.42 -5.85 -21.57
N GLY A 121 7.11 -4.75 -21.94
CA GLY A 121 6.97 -4.09 -23.23
C GLY A 121 6.20 -2.76 -23.24
N MET A 122 5.71 -2.27 -22.08
CA MET A 122 5.09 -0.95 -22.02
C MET A 122 6.11 0.17 -22.33
N ALA A 123 5.66 1.20 -23.04
CA ALA A 123 6.39 2.46 -23.12
C ALA A 123 6.51 3.10 -21.73
N TRP A 124 7.50 3.97 -21.53
CA TRP A 124 7.74 4.61 -20.24
C TRP A 124 6.48 5.29 -19.66
N TRP A 125 5.74 6.03 -20.48
CA TRP A 125 4.54 6.75 -20.06
C TRP A 125 3.36 5.79 -19.80
N GLN A 126 3.28 4.67 -20.51
CA GLN A 126 2.28 3.63 -20.29
C GLN A 126 2.49 2.96 -18.92
N GLY A 127 3.75 2.69 -18.56
CA GLY A 127 4.12 2.18 -17.24
C GLY A 127 3.72 3.16 -16.14
N ILE A 128 4.17 4.42 -16.21
CA ILE A 128 3.83 5.46 -15.21
C ILE A 128 2.31 5.63 -15.10
N ALA A 129 1.60 5.75 -16.22
CA ALA A 129 0.14 5.90 -16.22
C ALA A 129 -0.57 4.70 -15.56
N THR A 130 -0.09 3.47 -15.78
CA THR A 130 -0.63 2.26 -15.16
C THR A 130 -0.41 2.27 -13.65
N VAL A 131 0.79 2.63 -13.19
CA VAL A 131 1.09 2.71 -11.74
C VAL A 131 0.27 3.84 -11.08
N VAL A 132 0.26 5.04 -11.66
CA VAL A 132 -0.50 6.18 -11.11
C VAL A 132 -2.00 5.88 -11.08
N ALA A 133 -2.57 5.29 -12.14
CA ALA A 133 -3.97 4.89 -12.16
C ALA A 133 -4.30 3.85 -11.08
N ALA A 134 -3.45 2.84 -10.90
CA ALA A 134 -3.61 1.85 -9.82
C ALA A 134 -3.58 2.50 -8.43
N ASN A 135 -2.64 3.42 -8.19
CA ASN A 135 -2.53 4.10 -6.89
C ASN A 135 -3.70 5.06 -6.63
N LEU A 136 -4.22 5.75 -7.66
CA LEU A 136 -5.42 6.58 -7.55
C LEU A 136 -6.68 5.74 -7.27
N ILE A 137 -6.82 4.57 -7.89
CA ILE A 137 -7.91 3.63 -7.62
C ILE A 137 -7.80 3.10 -6.19
N LEU A 138 -6.61 2.70 -5.75
CA LEU A 138 -6.37 2.18 -4.41
C LEU A 138 -6.51 3.24 -3.31
N LEU A 139 -6.25 4.53 -3.61
CA LEU A 139 -6.44 5.63 -2.67
C LEU A 139 -7.85 5.63 -2.06
N ILE A 140 -8.87 5.19 -2.82
CA ILE A 140 -10.25 5.10 -2.35
C ILE A 140 -10.39 4.10 -1.17
N PRO A 141 -10.17 2.77 -1.33
CA PRO A 141 -10.24 1.83 -0.21
C PRO A 141 -9.18 2.10 0.87
N LEU A 142 -8.01 2.66 0.52
CA LEU A 142 -6.98 3.08 1.48
C LEU A 142 -7.51 4.17 2.44
N VAL A 143 -8.08 5.27 1.90
CA VAL A 143 -8.64 6.35 2.72
C VAL A 143 -9.83 5.85 3.54
N LEU A 144 -10.74 5.09 2.92
CA LEU A 144 -11.93 4.55 3.59
C LEU A 144 -11.59 3.57 4.72
N THR A 145 -10.59 2.70 4.53
CA THR A 145 -10.15 1.77 5.58
C THR A 145 -9.40 2.51 6.71
N GLY A 146 -8.72 3.62 6.41
CA GLY A 146 -8.02 4.42 7.42
C GLY A 146 -8.93 5.28 8.32
N HIS A 147 -10.14 5.62 7.88
CA HIS A 147 -11.11 6.41 8.63
C HIS A 147 -11.46 5.85 10.03
N PRO A 148 -11.83 4.55 10.21
CA PRO A 148 -12.08 4.00 11.54
C PRO A 148 -10.84 4.02 12.43
N GLY A 149 -9.65 3.83 11.87
CA GLY A 149 -8.38 3.97 12.60
C GLY A 149 -8.26 5.34 13.26
N THR A 150 -8.44 6.41 12.49
CA THR A 150 -8.43 7.78 13.04
C THR A 150 -9.63 8.09 13.94
N ARG A 151 -10.85 7.67 13.59
CA ARG A 151 -12.06 7.97 14.40
C ARG A 151 -11.98 7.35 15.79
N TYR A 152 -11.59 6.08 15.86
CA TYR A 152 -11.68 5.24 17.04
C TYR A 152 -10.32 4.96 17.71
N GLY A 153 -9.20 5.30 17.07
CA GLY A 153 -7.85 5.01 17.57
C GLY A 153 -7.46 3.53 17.47
N ILE A 154 -8.22 2.70 16.74
CA ILE A 154 -8.07 1.24 16.74
C ILE A 154 -7.20 0.73 15.57
N PRO A 155 -6.38 -0.33 15.78
CA PRO A 155 -5.62 -0.97 14.71
C PRO A 155 -6.49 -1.96 13.90
N PHE A 156 -5.98 -2.43 12.76
CA PHE A 156 -6.71 -3.30 11.83
C PHE A 156 -7.24 -4.60 12.46
N PRO A 157 -6.49 -5.34 13.32
CA PRO A 157 -7.01 -6.55 13.93
C PRO A 157 -8.24 -6.33 14.82
N VAL A 158 -8.42 -5.11 15.36
CA VAL A 158 -9.60 -4.72 16.14
C VAL A 158 -10.74 -4.34 15.20
N LEU A 159 -10.48 -3.55 14.14
CA LEU A 159 -11.46 -3.27 13.09
C LEU A 159 -12.02 -4.57 12.47
N ALA A 160 -11.17 -5.57 12.24
CA ALA A 160 -11.57 -6.87 11.71
C ALA A 160 -12.55 -7.63 12.63
N ARG A 161 -12.57 -7.36 13.95
CA ARG A 161 -13.57 -7.93 14.88
C ARG A 161 -14.97 -7.44 14.57
N ALA A 162 -15.13 -6.21 14.07
CA ALA A 162 -16.42 -5.65 13.70
C ALA A 162 -17.13 -6.52 12.65
N ALA A 163 -16.41 -6.86 11.58
CA ALA A 163 -16.97 -7.61 10.45
C ALA A 163 -16.89 -9.13 10.62
N PHE A 164 -15.75 -9.68 11.07
CA PHE A 164 -15.52 -11.14 11.11
C PHE A 164 -15.85 -11.77 12.47
N GLY A 165 -16.05 -10.96 13.52
CA GLY A 165 -16.26 -11.40 14.90
C GLY A 165 -14.96 -11.55 15.71
N ILE A 166 -15.09 -11.61 17.04
CA ILE A 166 -13.95 -11.63 17.98
C ILE A 166 -12.88 -12.68 17.62
N ARG A 167 -13.30 -13.91 17.29
CA ARG A 167 -12.39 -15.01 16.89
C ARG A 167 -12.20 -15.05 15.37
N GLY A 168 -13.23 -14.73 14.60
CA GLY A 168 -13.15 -14.71 13.15
C GLY A 168 -12.16 -13.69 12.60
N ALA A 169 -11.88 -12.59 13.33
CA ALA A 169 -10.87 -11.59 13.00
C ALA A 169 -9.44 -12.16 12.84
N HIS A 170 -9.15 -13.33 13.41
CA HIS A 170 -7.89 -14.02 13.16
C HIS A 170 -7.73 -14.44 11.69
N VAL A 171 -8.82 -14.76 10.98
CA VAL A 171 -8.77 -15.19 9.56
C VAL A 171 -8.19 -14.10 8.64
N PRO A 172 -8.75 -12.88 8.55
CA PRO A 172 -8.17 -11.83 7.72
C PRO A 172 -6.77 -11.40 8.20
N THR A 173 -6.54 -11.40 9.51
CA THR A 173 -5.24 -11.05 10.09
C THR A 173 -4.15 -12.05 9.69
N LEU A 174 -4.46 -13.35 9.69
CA LEU A 174 -3.54 -14.42 9.27
C LEU A 174 -3.35 -14.48 7.75
N LEU A 175 -4.40 -14.29 6.96
CA LEU A 175 -4.28 -14.19 5.50
C LEU A 175 -3.34 -13.05 5.09
N ARG A 176 -3.46 -11.90 5.75
CA ARG A 176 -2.56 -10.77 5.52
C ARG A 176 -1.15 -11.03 6.05
N ALA A 177 -1.00 -11.70 7.20
CA ALA A 177 0.29 -12.12 7.74
C ALA A 177 1.03 -13.07 6.78
N PHE A 178 0.32 -14.01 6.16
CA PHE A 178 0.84 -14.95 5.16
C PHE A 178 1.43 -14.24 3.94
N VAL A 179 0.78 -13.18 3.43
CA VAL A 179 1.34 -12.34 2.35
C VAL A 179 2.60 -11.60 2.82
N GLY A 180 2.62 -11.10 4.05
CA GLY A 180 3.82 -10.52 4.67
C GLY A 180 5.01 -11.49 4.74
N CYS A 181 4.78 -12.76 5.06
CA CYS A 181 5.82 -13.80 5.01
C CYS A 181 6.44 -13.96 3.61
N GLY A 182 5.61 -13.93 2.55
CA GLY A 182 6.11 -14.03 1.18
C GLY A 182 6.89 -12.80 0.73
N TRP A 183 6.44 -11.60 1.10
CA TRP A 183 7.23 -10.37 0.93
C TRP A 183 8.55 -10.41 1.70
N PHE A 184 8.56 -10.98 2.92
CA PHE A 184 9.77 -11.20 3.69
C PHE A 184 10.79 -12.09 2.97
N GLY A 185 10.31 -13.14 2.31
CA GLY A 185 11.12 -13.98 1.44
C GLY A 185 11.69 -13.22 0.24
N ILE A 186 10.85 -12.45 -0.47
CA ILE A 186 11.22 -11.69 -1.68
C ILE A 186 12.32 -10.66 -1.39
N GLU A 187 12.16 -9.87 -0.33
CA GLU A 187 13.19 -8.92 0.08
C GLU A 187 14.46 -9.63 0.57
N SER A 188 14.33 -10.71 1.37
CA SER A 188 15.50 -11.50 1.76
C SER A 188 16.27 -12.08 0.56
N TRP A 189 15.56 -12.42 -0.53
CA TRP A 189 16.17 -12.84 -1.80
C TRP A 189 16.92 -11.70 -2.48
N ILE A 190 16.30 -10.53 -2.59
CA ILE A 190 16.90 -9.29 -3.12
C ILE A 190 18.22 -8.95 -2.42
N GLY A 191 18.26 -9.02 -1.09
CA GLY A 191 19.50 -8.82 -0.33
C GLY A 191 20.52 -9.96 -0.51
N GLY A 192 20.05 -11.19 -0.73
CA GLY A 192 20.88 -12.33 -1.12
C GLY A 192 21.55 -12.14 -2.48
N GLU A 193 20.83 -11.65 -3.49
CA GLU A 193 21.38 -11.29 -4.81
C GLU A 193 22.44 -10.18 -4.68
N ALA A 194 22.24 -9.22 -3.78
CA ALA A 194 23.24 -8.18 -3.47
C ALA A 194 24.53 -8.77 -2.87
N ILE A 195 24.44 -9.76 -1.96
CA ILE A 195 25.62 -10.52 -1.47
C ILE A 195 26.29 -11.32 -2.61
N PHE A 196 25.49 -11.96 -3.47
CA PHE A 196 26.00 -12.77 -4.56
C PHE A 196 26.88 -11.96 -5.52
N LEU A 197 26.51 -10.70 -5.83
CA LEU A 197 27.30 -9.82 -6.69
C LEU A 197 28.72 -9.51 -6.16
N LEU A 198 28.94 -9.62 -4.85
CA LEU A 198 30.21 -9.28 -4.19
C LEU A 198 31.23 -10.39 -4.32
N LEU A 199 30.74 -11.61 -4.54
CA LEU A 199 31.59 -12.78 -4.62
C LEU A 199 32.57 -12.60 -5.79
N PRO A 200 33.86 -12.86 -5.58
CA PRO A 200 34.86 -12.86 -6.64
C PRO A 200 34.37 -13.63 -7.86
N SER A 201 34.68 -13.14 -9.06
CA SER A 201 34.20 -13.75 -10.31
C SER A 201 34.58 -15.23 -10.45
N SER A 202 35.67 -15.67 -9.81
CA SER A 202 36.05 -17.09 -9.68
C SER A 202 35.05 -17.94 -8.90
N ILE A 203 34.47 -17.41 -7.82
CA ILE A 203 33.42 -18.08 -7.04
C ILE A 203 32.10 -18.05 -7.81
N ARG A 204 31.74 -16.89 -8.41
CA ARG A 204 30.51 -16.74 -9.22
C ARG A 204 30.49 -17.58 -10.49
N THR A 205 31.63 -18.03 -11.00
CA THR A 205 31.73 -18.94 -12.16
C THR A 205 31.95 -20.41 -11.79
N SER A 206 31.96 -20.74 -10.49
CA SER A 206 32.14 -22.10 -10.00
C SER A 206 30.96 -23.03 -10.37
N SER A 207 31.16 -24.34 -10.19
CA SER A 207 30.09 -25.35 -10.32
C SER A 207 28.90 -25.07 -9.39
N PHE A 208 29.09 -24.41 -8.25
CA PHE A 208 28.04 -24.06 -7.30
C PHE A 208 27.10 -22.96 -7.79
N SER A 209 27.46 -22.25 -8.87
CA SER A 209 26.58 -21.31 -9.57
C SER A 209 25.68 -21.98 -10.62
N ARG A 210 25.81 -23.30 -10.83
CA ARG A 210 24.91 -24.02 -11.75
C ARG A 210 23.54 -24.20 -11.10
N ARG A 211 22.49 -23.83 -11.84
CA ARG A 211 21.10 -23.98 -11.40
C ARG A 211 20.75 -25.45 -11.17
N ILE A 212 20.21 -25.77 -10.00
CA ILE A 212 19.69 -27.11 -9.70
C ILE A 212 18.18 -27.12 -10.00
N PRO A 213 17.67 -28.02 -10.87
CA PRO A 213 16.26 -27.99 -11.30
C PRO A 213 15.24 -28.10 -10.17
N TRP A 214 15.47 -28.97 -9.17
CA TRP A 214 14.53 -29.15 -8.06
C TRP A 214 14.51 -27.95 -7.11
N LEU A 215 15.67 -27.33 -6.86
CA LEU A 215 15.79 -26.13 -6.04
C LEU A 215 15.18 -24.92 -6.76
N GLY A 216 15.43 -24.80 -8.06
CA GLY A 216 15.00 -23.68 -8.91
C GLY A 216 15.98 -22.50 -8.92
N THR A 217 17.11 -22.59 -8.21
CA THR A 217 18.21 -21.61 -8.21
C THR A 217 19.55 -22.34 -8.10
N SER A 218 20.70 -21.65 -8.12
CA SER A 218 21.98 -22.26 -7.79
C SER A 218 22.21 -22.39 -6.27
N PRO A 219 22.99 -23.38 -5.81
CA PRO A 219 23.44 -23.47 -4.40
C PRO A 219 24.13 -22.20 -3.89
N LEU A 220 24.89 -21.51 -4.74
CA LEU A 220 25.61 -20.31 -4.35
C LEU A 220 24.67 -19.12 -4.08
N GLU A 221 23.74 -18.85 -4.99
CA GLU A 221 22.71 -17.80 -4.79
C GLU A 221 21.83 -18.12 -3.58
N PHE A 222 21.44 -19.40 -3.40
CA PHE A 222 20.69 -19.83 -2.21
C PHE A 222 21.51 -19.66 -0.92
N GLY A 223 22.82 -19.92 -0.94
CA GLY A 223 23.71 -19.67 0.19
C GLY A 223 23.79 -18.18 0.55
N CYS A 224 23.88 -17.30 -0.45
CA CYS A 224 23.84 -15.84 -0.25
C CYS A 224 22.49 -15.37 0.32
N PHE A 225 21.38 -15.92 -0.16
CA PHE A 225 20.04 -15.71 0.41
C PHE A 225 19.97 -16.12 1.89
N ILE A 226 20.43 -17.33 2.25
CA ILE A 226 20.43 -17.79 3.65
C ILE A 226 21.35 -16.93 4.53
N ALA A 227 22.49 -16.46 4.00
CA ALA A 227 23.37 -15.53 4.72
C ALA A 227 22.68 -14.18 5.01
N PHE A 228 22.00 -13.59 4.02
CA PHE A 228 21.27 -12.33 4.20
C PHE A 228 20.03 -12.50 5.10
N TRP A 229 19.32 -13.62 4.97
CA TRP A 229 18.21 -14.01 5.84
C TRP A 229 18.66 -14.13 7.31
N ALA A 230 19.79 -14.79 7.57
CA ALA A 230 20.34 -14.94 8.92
C ALA A 230 20.81 -13.60 9.50
N ALA A 231 21.41 -12.73 8.69
CA ALA A 231 21.81 -11.38 9.09
C ALA A 231 20.60 -10.55 9.53
N GLN A 232 19.51 -10.54 8.75
CA GLN A 232 18.25 -9.88 9.13
C GLN A 232 17.68 -10.46 10.43
N LEU A 233 17.61 -11.79 10.56
CA LEU A 233 17.09 -12.45 11.76
C LEU A 233 17.91 -12.07 13.01
N GLY A 234 19.24 -11.91 12.87
CA GLY A 234 20.11 -11.42 13.94
C GLY A 234 19.81 -9.97 14.38
N ILE A 235 19.43 -9.09 13.44
CA ILE A 235 18.98 -7.72 13.75
C ILE A 235 17.63 -7.78 14.50
N ILE A 236 16.68 -8.55 13.98
CA ILE A 236 15.35 -8.73 14.58
C ILE A 236 15.45 -9.29 16.01
N TRP A 237 16.44 -10.15 16.29
CA TRP A 237 16.65 -10.72 17.63
C TRP A 237 17.02 -9.68 18.68
N LYS A 238 17.70 -8.58 18.28
CA LYS A 238 18.01 -7.43 19.15
C LYS A 238 16.77 -6.62 19.54
N GLY A 239 15.64 -6.77 18.84
CA GLY A 239 14.37 -6.14 19.17
C GLY A 239 14.10 -4.82 18.44
N MET A 240 12.97 -4.18 18.78
CA MET A 240 12.41 -3.04 18.05
C MET A 240 13.22 -1.74 18.11
N GLU A 241 14.07 -1.56 19.12
CA GLU A 241 14.85 -0.32 19.29
C GLU A 241 15.90 -0.16 18.18
N GLY A 242 16.69 -1.20 17.91
CA GLY A 242 17.68 -1.18 16.83
C GLY A 242 17.09 -1.11 15.42
N ILE A 243 15.78 -1.36 15.27
CA ILE A 243 15.05 -1.21 14.01
C ILE A 243 14.76 0.27 13.75
N ARG A 244 14.21 0.97 14.76
CA ARG A 244 13.90 2.42 14.70
C ARG A 244 15.15 3.27 14.45
N ASP A 245 16.27 2.93 15.07
CA ASP A 245 17.54 3.63 14.86
C ASP A 245 18.05 3.47 13.42
N LEU A 246 17.88 2.28 12.82
CA LEU A 246 18.28 2.03 11.43
C LEU A 246 17.41 2.81 10.43
N GLU A 247 16.09 2.81 10.64
CA GLU A 247 15.12 3.51 9.79
C GLU A 247 15.42 5.02 9.69
N LYS A 248 15.75 5.67 10.82
CA LYS A 248 15.98 7.12 10.92
C LYS A 248 17.02 7.66 9.93
N TYR A 249 18.07 6.90 9.66
CA TYR A 249 19.16 7.32 8.76
C TYR A 249 18.98 6.83 7.31
N SER A 250 18.04 5.92 7.07
CA SER A 250 17.98 5.19 5.81
C SER A 250 17.29 5.98 4.69
N ALA A 251 16.16 6.65 4.96
CA ALA A 251 15.43 7.39 3.92
C ALA A 251 16.29 8.45 3.16
N PRO A 252 17.13 9.27 3.82
CA PRO A 252 18.05 10.18 3.12
C PRO A 252 19.08 9.45 2.26
N ILE A 253 19.66 8.35 2.76
CA ILE A 253 20.65 7.54 2.03
C ILE A 253 19.99 6.95 0.77
N LEU A 254 18.84 6.29 0.91
CA LEU A 254 18.14 5.66 -0.21
C LEU A 254 17.70 6.68 -1.28
N THR A 255 17.31 7.89 -0.86
CA THR A 255 16.99 9.00 -1.76
C THR A 255 18.23 9.45 -2.54
N LEU A 256 19.37 9.65 -1.87
CA LEU A 256 20.65 10.00 -2.51
C LEU A 256 21.08 8.93 -3.52
N LEU A 257 20.98 7.65 -3.15
CA LEU A 257 21.34 6.52 -4.02
C LEU A 257 20.46 6.43 -5.26
N THR A 258 19.15 6.61 -5.08
CA THR A 258 18.15 6.66 -6.17
C THR A 258 18.44 7.81 -7.13
N ALA A 259 18.69 9.01 -6.61
CA ALA A 259 19.07 10.17 -7.41
C ALA A 259 20.41 9.95 -8.15
N SER A 260 21.39 9.32 -7.49
CA SER A 260 22.69 9.00 -8.10
C SER A 260 22.55 8.03 -9.27
N LEU A 261 21.70 7.00 -9.14
CA LEU A 261 21.42 6.04 -10.21
C LEU A 261 20.66 6.68 -11.38
N LEU A 262 19.70 7.58 -11.10
CA LEU A 262 19.02 8.38 -12.13
C LEU A 262 19.99 9.28 -12.90
N PHE A 263 20.89 9.96 -12.19
CA PHE A 263 21.89 10.84 -12.79
C PHE A 263 22.90 10.05 -13.63
N TRP A 264 23.35 8.89 -13.15
CA TRP A 264 24.15 7.94 -13.94
C TRP A 264 23.43 7.54 -15.24
N ALA A 265 22.14 7.19 -15.16
CA ALA A 265 21.35 6.78 -16.32
C ALA A 265 21.10 7.92 -17.32
N TYR A 266 20.97 9.16 -16.82
CA TYR A 266 20.86 10.35 -17.65
C TYR A 266 22.15 10.60 -18.44
N LEU A 267 23.30 10.62 -17.77
CA LEU A 267 24.59 10.88 -18.41
C LEU A 267 24.94 9.79 -19.45
N ASN A 268 24.82 8.52 -19.08
CA ASN A 268 25.26 7.42 -19.94
C ASN A 268 24.32 7.16 -21.13
N ALA A 269 23.05 7.56 -21.06
CA ALA A 269 22.12 7.48 -22.20
C ALA A 269 22.24 8.66 -23.18
N GLY A 270 23.05 9.68 -22.88
CA GLY A 270 23.09 10.93 -23.65
C GLY A 270 21.88 11.84 -23.39
N GLY A 271 21.33 11.79 -22.18
CA GLY A 271 20.09 12.45 -21.78
C GLY A 271 18.83 11.64 -22.07
N PHE A 272 17.72 11.98 -21.42
CA PHE A 272 16.48 11.20 -21.51
C PHE A 272 15.70 11.36 -22.83
N SER A 273 16.09 12.24 -23.75
CA SER A 273 15.38 12.41 -25.03
C SER A 273 15.30 11.11 -25.85
N LYS A 274 16.42 10.37 -25.92
CA LYS A 274 16.48 9.07 -26.62
C LYS A 274 15.77 7.96 -25.84
N THR A 275 15.86 7.97 -24.52
CA THR A 275 15.19 7.01 -23.64
C THR A 275 13.66 7.15 -23.66
N LEU A 276 13.15 8.39 -23.63
CA LEU A 276 11.72 8.70 -23.57
C LEU A 276 11.05 8.78 -24.96
N SER A 277 11.82 8.61 -26.04
CA SER A 277 11.27 8.38 -27.40
C SER A 277 11.11 6.89 -27.74
N LEU A 278 11.55 5.98 -26.86
CA LEU A 278 11.31 4.55 -27.02
C LEU A 278 9.79 4.27 -27.04
N SER A 279 9.34 3.69 -28.14
CA SER A 279 7.93 3.34 -28.37
C SER A 279 7.56 2.03 -27.67
N SER A 280 6.25 1.80 -27.48
CA SER A 280 5.75 0.55 -26.89
C SER A 280 6.13 -0.64 -27.77
N ARG A 281 6.58 -1.74 -27.14
CA ARG A 281 6.81 -3.03 -27.84
C ARG A 281 5.52 -3.83 -28.01
N LEU A 282 4.38 -3.27 -27.59
CA LEU A 282 3.05 -3.90 -27.59
C LEU A 282 2.15 -3.25 -28.65
N SER A 283 1.43 -4.08 -29.43
CA SER A 283 0.24 -3.62 -30.15
C SER A 283 -0.86 -3.20 -29.16
N SER A 284 -1.84 -2.41 -29.62
CA SER A 284 -2.96 -1.95 -28.78
C SER A 284 -3.72 -3.10 -28.10
N SER A 285 -3.86 -4.25 -28.77
CA SER A 285 -4.53 -5.44 -28.21
C SER A 285 -3.71 -6.11 -27.10
N GLN A 286 -2.38 -6.19 -27.27
CA GLN A 286 -1.46 -6.72 -26.27
C GLN A 286 -1.35 -5.77 -25.08
N PHE A 287 -1.32 -4.45 -25.31
CA PHE A 287 -1.35 -3.44 -24.25
C PHE A 287 -2.56 -3.62 -23.34
N TRP A 288 -3.79 -3.71 -23.87
CA TRP A 288 -4.98 -3.90 -23.03
C TRP A 288 -4.97 -5.25 -22.31
N SER A 289 -4.45 -6.31 -22.94
CA SER A 289 -4.29 -7.62 -22.30
C SER A 289 -3.29 -7.60 -21.14
N LEU A 290 -2.28 -6.72 -21.19
CA LEU A 290 -1.27 -6.50 -20.16
C LEU A 290 -1.73 -5.52 -19.07
N PHE A 291 -2.51 -4.51 -19.46
CA PHE A 291 -2.91 -3.39 -18.62
C PHE A 291 -3.73 -3.83 -17.42
N PHE A 292 -4.79 -4.63 -17.61
CA PHE A 292 -5.64 -5.08 -16.52
C PHE A 292 -4.89 -5.90 -15.44
N PRO A 293 -4.14 -6.97 -15.76
CA PRO A 293 -3.38 -7.70 -14.74
C PRO A 293 -2.25 -6.85 -14.15
N SER A 294 -1.62 -5.94 -14.91
CA SER A 294 -0.65 -4.98 -14.36
C SER A 294 -1.28 -3.97 -13.39
N LEU A 295 -2.49 -3.48 -13.69
CA LEU A 295 -3.27 -2.59 -12.82
C LEU A 295 -3.63 -3.31 -11.52
N THR A 296 -4.18 -4.52 -11.62
CA THR A 296 -4.44 -5.41 -10.48
C THR A 296 -3.18 -5.62 -9.65
N ALA A 297 -2.05 -5.97 -10.27
CA ALA A 297 -0.78 -6.17 -9.59
C ALA A 297 -0.30 -4.93 -8.82
N ASN A 298 -0.42 -3.73 -9.41
CA ASN A 298 -0.03 -2.47 -8.78
C ASN A 298 -0.92 -2.09 -7.59
N ILE A 299 -2.24 -2.33 -7.69
CA ILE A 299 -3.16 -2.17 -6.55
C ILE A 299 -2.78 -3.16 -5.44
N SER A 300 -2.45 -4.39 -5.82
CA SER A 300 -2.15 -5.49 -4.91
C SER A 300 -0.83 -5.29 -4.16
N PHE A 301 0.17 -4.70 -4.81
CA PHE A 301 1.46 -4.33 -4.21
C PHE A 301 1.26 -3.59 -2.87
N TRP A 302 0.29 -2.67 -2.84
CA TRP A 302 -0.05 -1.85 -1.67
C TRP A 302 -1.24 -2.36 -0.85
N ALA A 303 -1.95 -3.41 -1.29
CA ALA A 303 -3.17 -3.90 -0.65
C ALA A 303 -2.98 -4.39 0.79
N THR A 304 -1.83 -5.00 1.11
CA THR A 304 -1.49 -5.43 2.48
C THR A 304 -1.41 -4.28 3.46
N LEU A 305 -0.96 -3.11 2.97
CA LEU A 305 -0.87 -1.87 3.74
C LEU A 305 -2.20 -1.12 3.71
N ALA A 306 -2.94 -1.13 2.60
CA ALA A 306 -4.26 -0.51 2.51
C ALA A 306 -5.29 -1.14 3.48
N LEU A 307 -5.17 -2.43 3.76
CA LEU A 307 -5.93 -3.07 4.84
C LEU A 307 -5.42 -2.63 6.23
N ASN A 308 -4.09 -2.63 6.45
CA ASN A 308 -3.50 -2.30 7.76
C ASN A 308 -3.28 -0.81 8.03
N ILE A 309 -3.77 0.08 7.16
CA ILE A 309 -3.60 1.52 7.34
C ILE A 309 -4.18 2.07 8.68
N PRO A 310 -5.21 1.46 9.34
CA PRO A 310 -5.57 1.81 10.72
C PRO A 310 -4.43 1.76 11.73
N ASP A 311 -3.46 0.86 11.54
CA ASP A 311 -2.29 0.73 12.43
C ASP A 311 -1.45 2.00 12.46
N PHE A 312 -1.50 2.81 11.39
CA PHE A 312 -0.84 4.11 11.28
C PHE A 312 -1.82 5.26 11.54
N THR A 313 -3.01 5.23 10.94
CA THR A 313 -3.96 6.36 11.00
C THR A 313 -4.60 6.55 12.38
N ARG A 314 -4.53 5.55 13.27
CA ARG A 314 -4.83 5.70 14.71
C ARG A 314 -4.01 6.80 15.40
N TYR A 315 -2.82 7.12 14.89
CA TYR A 315 -1.95 8.18 15.41
C TYR A 315 -2.15 9.55 14.72
N ALA A 316 -3.08 9.66 13.76
CA ALA A 316 -3.40 10.92 13.11
C ALA A 316 -4.18 11.86 14.04
N ARG A 317 -3.85 13.16 14.01
CA ARG A 317 -4.54 14.19 14.81
C ARG A 317 -6.00 14.41 14.39
N SER A 318 -6.30 14.24 13.10
CA SER A 318 -7.61 14.55 12.52
C SER A 318 -7.89 13.70 11.27
N GLN A 319 -9.17 13.57 10.88
CA GLN A 319 -9.53 12.89 9.62
C GLN A 319 -8.96 13.62 8.40
N SER A 320 -8.88 14.96 8.44
CA SER A 320 -8.26 15.76 7.37
C SER A 320 -6.76 15.47 7.24
N ASP A 321 -6.03 15.33 8.36
CA ASP A 321 -4.63 14.89 8.37
C ASP A 321 -4.51 13.46 7.81
N GLN A 322 -5.42 12.54 8.15
CA GLN A 322 -5.45 11.18 7.62
C GLN A 322 -5.60 11.16 6.09
N ILE A 323 -6.62 11.85 5.55
CA ILE A 323 -6.88 11.93 4.11
C ILE A 323 -5.68 12.54 3.38
N LEU A 324 -5.18 13.69 3.86
CA LEU A 324 -4.03 14.38 3.26
C LEU A 324 -2.78 13.51 3.25
N GLY A 325 -2.55 12.74 4.32
CA GLY A 325 -1.47 11.77 4.39
C GLY A 325 -1.53 10.69 3.33
N GLN A 326 -2.70 10.13 3.04
CA GLN A 326 -2.84 9.06 2.03
C GLN A 326 -2.63 9.57 0.60
N ILE A 327 -2.90 10.84 0.32
CA ILE A 327 -2.61 11.49 -0.98
C ILE A 327 -1.11 11.48 -1.30
N GLY A 328 -0.24 11.32 -0.29
CA GLY A 328 1.20 11.11 -0.49
C GLY A 328 1.52 9.90 -1.37
N LEU A 329 0.76 8.79 -1.26
CA LEU A 329 1.07 7.55 -1.99
C LEU A 329 1.12 7.75 -3.52
N PRO A 330 0.05 8.18 -4.22
CA PRO A 330 0.11 8.36 -5.68
C PRO A 330 1.21 9.33 -6.15
N ILE A 331 1.52 10.36 -5.36
CA ILE A 331 2.53 11.37 -5.68
C ILE A 331 3.93 10.75 -5.61
N PHE A 332 4.33 10.22 -4.44
CA PHE A 332 5.65 9.67 -4.25
C PHE A 332 5.87 8.41 -5.08
N MET A 333 4.86 7.54 -5.18
CA MET A 333 4.92 6.34 -6.02
C MET A 333 5.04 6.69 -7.51
N GLY A 334 4.33 7.71 -7.99
CA GLY A 334 4.47 8.20 -9.37
C GLY A 334 5.88 8.73 -9.67
N LEU A 335 6.45 9.53 -8.77
CA LEU A 335 7.81 10.06 -8.89
C LEU A 335 8.88 8.95 -8.87
N PHE A 336 8.79 8.01 -7.93
CA PHE A 336 9.74 6.89 -7.85
C PHE A 336 9.60 5.91 -9.04
N THR A 337 8.37 5.70 -9.52
CA THR A 337 8.10 4.92 -10.73
C THR A 337 8.75 5.55 -11.95
N PHE A 338 8.69 6.89 -12.10
CA PHE A 338 9.43 7.58 -13.16
C PHE A 338 10.93 7.27 -13.08
N VAL A 339 11.53 7.27 -11.88
CA VAL A 339 12.95 6.91 -11.72
C VAL A 339 13.23 5.47 -12.15
N GLY A 340 12.46 4.50 -11.63
CA GLY A 340 12.63 3.09 -11.98
C GLY A 340 12.49 2.83 -13.48
N ILE A 341 11.49 3.44 -14.12
CA ILE A 341 11.24 3.35 -15.55
C ILE A 341 12.32 4.07 -16.38
N ALA A 342 12.71 5.28 -16.02
CA ALA A 342 13.71 6.06 -16.77
C ALA A 342 15.09 5.38 -16.73
N VAL A 343 15.51 4.87 -15.57
CA VAL A 343 16.75 4.10 -15.45
C VAL A 343 16.63 2.79 -16.25
N THR A 344 15.55 2.03 -16.08
CA THR A 344 15.33 0.76 -16.80
C THR A 344 15.32 0.96 -18.32
N ALA A 345 14.61 1.94 -18.84
CA ALA A 345 14.58 2.25 -20.27
C ALA A 345 15.96 2.74 -20.79
N SER A 346 16.71 3.51 -19.99
CA SER A 346 18.09 3.89 -20.36
C SER A 346 19.02 2.68 -20.49
N THR A 347 18.76 1.55 -19.82
CA THR A 347 19.58 0.34 -20.01
C THR A 347 19.49 -0.23 -21.43
N GLU A 348 18.37 -0.04 -22.12
CA GLU A 348 18.23 -0.42 -23.54
C GLU A 348 19.13 0.45 -24.44
N VAL A 349 19.21 1.76 -24.15
CA VAL A 349 20.09 2.69 -24.86
C VAL A 349 21.58 2.43 -24.57
N ILE A 350 21.93 2.09 -23.32
CA ILE A 350 23.31 1.92 -22.85
C ILE A 350 23.89 0.53 -23.17
N PHE A 351 23.09 -0.53 -23.01
CA PHE A 351 23.52 -1.93 -23.10
C PHE A 351 22.85 -2.73 -24.22
N GLY A 352 21.96 -2.12 -25.01
CA GLY A 352 21.22 -2.80 -26.08
C GLY A 352 20.13 -3.77 -25.60
N ARG A 353 19.79 -3.75 -24.31
CA ARG A 353 18.73 -4.59 -23.71
C ARG A 353 18.18 -3.97 -22.44
N VAL A 354 16.89 -4.19 -22.18
CA VAL A 354 16.23 -3.81 -20.92
C VAL A 354 16.79 -4.65 -19.75
N ILE A 355 17.05 -4.00 -18.62
CA ILE A 355 17.42 -4.63 -17.34
C ILE A 355 16.52 -4.04 -16.26
N SER A 356 15.44 -4.76 -15.91
CA SER A 356 14.44 -4.37 -14.91
C SER A 356 14.89 -4.55 -13.46
N SER A 357 15.89 -5.41 -13.21
CA SER A 357 16.48 -5.60 -11.88
C SER A 357 17.56 -4.53 -11.60
N PRO A 358 17.42 -3.74 -10.52
CA PRO A 358 18.44 -2.75 -10.15
C PRO A 358 19.74 -3.44 -9.67
N ILE A 359 19.64 -4.67 -9.17
CA ILE A 359 20.77 -5.49 -8.74
C ILE A 359 21.59 -5.93 -9.96
N LEU A 360 20.94 -6.56 -10.94
CA LEU A 360 21.60 -6.94 -12.20
C LEU A 360 22.15 -5.74 -12.96
N LEU A 361 21.50 -4.57 -12.85
CA LEU A 361 22.02 -3.31 -13.39
C LEU A 361 23.33 -2.91 -12.70
N LEU A 362 23.39 -2.80 -11.37
CA LEU A 362 24.62 -2.46 -10.66
C LEU A 362 25.75 -3.47 -10.97
N GLY A 363 25.43 -4.76 -11.00
CA GLY A 363 26.37 -5.82 -11.40
C GLY A 363 26.85 -5.72 -12.85
N LYS A 364 26.07 -5.11 -13.75
CA LYS A 364 26.42 -4.86 -15.16
C LYS A 364 27.22 -3.57 -15.36
N ILE A 365 27.00 -2.54 -14.53
CA ILE A 365 27.82 -1.32 -14.51
C ILE A 365 29.24 -1.67 -14.03
N GLY A 366 29.33 -2.42 -12.93
CA GLY A 366 30.61 -2.92 -12.40
C GLY A 366 31.53 -1.84 -11.82
N GLY A 367 32.65 -2.28 -11.26
CA GLY A 367 33.61 -1.44 -10.53
C GLY A 367 33.39 -1.43 -9.00
N LEU A 368 34.39 -0.95 -8.27
CA LEU A 368 34.39 -0.97 -6.79
C LEU A 368 33.24 -0.13 -6.20
N SER A 369 33.02 1.07 -6.75
CA SER A 369 32.00 2.00 -6.23
C SER A 369 30.58 1.45 -6.37
N THR A 370 30.24 0.84 -7.51
CA THR A 370 28.90 0.23 -7.73
C THR A 370 28.72 -1.07 -6.96
N THR A 371 29.81 -1.85 -6.79
CA THR A 371 29.81 -3.02 -5.90
C THR A 371 29.49 -2.59 -4.47
N PHE A 372 30.17 -1.57 -3.94
CA PHE A 372 29.89 -1.03 -2.60
C PHE A 372 28.47 -0.45 -2.51
N LEU A 373 27.99 0.24 -3.56
CA LEU A 373 26.63 0.75 -3.67
C LEU A 373 25.58 -0.37 -3.61
N ALA A 374 25.86 -1.51 -4.25
CA ALA A 374 25.01 -2.69 -4.20
C ALA A 374 24.97 -3.30 -2.80
N ILE A 375 26.11 -3.47 -2.11
CA ILE A 375 26.12 -3.95 -0.71
C ILE A 375 25.30 -3.03 0.17
N PHE A 376 25.75 -1.78 0.25
CA PHE A 376 25.36 -0.89 1.33
C PHE A 376 24.00 -0.29 1.03
N GLY A 377 23.77 0.12 -0.22
CA GLY A 377 22.50 0.66 -0.66
C GLY A 377 21.37 -0.37 -0.66
N ILE A 378 21.54 -1.49 -1.38
CA ILE A 378 20.49 -2.50 -1.49
C ILE A 378 20.35 -3.25 -0.16
N GLY A 379 21.45 -3.60 0.50
CA GLY A 379 21.42 -4.22 1.83
C GLY A 379 20.67 -3.35 2.85
N LEU A 380 21.00 -2.06 2.95
CA LEU A 380 20.29 -1.14 3.86
C LEU A 380 18.81 -1.01 3.48
N ALA A 381 18.51 -0.74 2.19
CA ALA A 381 17.13 -0.62 1.69
C ALA A 381 16.27 -1.83 2.04
N THR A 382 16.84 -3.01 1.84
CA THR A 382 16.17 -4.28 2.05
C THR A 382 15.97 -4.52 3.55
N VAL A 383 16.99 -4.36 4.38
CA VAL A 383 16.87 -4.54 5.84
C VAL A 383 15.80 -3.59 6.42
N THR A 384 15.80 -2.31 6.02
CA THR A 384 14.87 -1.32 6.58
C THR A 384 13.44 -1.59 6.15
N THR A 385 13.21 -1.77 4.84
CA THR A 385 11.87 -2.00 4.30
C THR A 385 11.31 -3.32 4.80
N ASN A 386 12.12 -4.37 4.80
CA ASN A 386 11.68 -5.72 5.07
C ASN A 386 11.35 -5.95 6.54
N ILE A 387 12.15 -5.38 7.45
CA ILE A 387 11.85 -5.46 8.87
C ILE A 387 10.62 -4.60 9.20
N ALA A 388 10.55 -3.35 8.74
CA ALA A 388 9.41 -2.47 9.02
C ALA A 388 8.07 -3.02 8.51
N ALA A 389 8.00 -3.37 7.21
CA ALA A 389 6.75 -3.71 6.55
C ALA A 389 6.36 -5.19 6.67
N ASN A 390 7.34 -6.10 6.61
CA ASN A 390 7.07 -7.51 6.31
C ASN A 390 7.25 -8.48 7.48
N ILE A 391 7.94 -8.11 8.59
CA ILE A 391 8.06 -9.00 9.76
C ILE A 391 7.29 -8.56 10.99
N VAL A 392 7.22 -7.26 11.30
CA VAL A 392 6.55 -6.75 12.52
C VAL A 392 5.08 -7.18 12.55
N ALA A 393 4.36 -6.93 11.47
CA ALA A 393 2.91 -7.13 11.45
C ALA A 393 2.49 -8.61 11.33
N PRO A 394 3.19 -9.52 10.61
CA PRO A 394 2.98 -10.96 10.74
C PRO A 394 3.38 -11.54 12.11
N ALA A 395 4.46 -11.05 12.73
CA ALA A 395 4.84 -11.47 14.08
C ALA A 395 3.75 -11.11 15.10
N ASN A 396 3.24 -9.87 15.05
CA ASN A 396 2.15 -9.40 15.91
C ASN A 396 0.84 -10.14 15.64
N ALA A 397 0.53 -10.52 14.39
CA ALA A 397 -0.61 -11.37 14.07
C ALA A 397 -0.55 -12.73 14.80
N LEU A 398 0.63 -13.37 14.85
CA LEU A 398 0.84 -14.65 15.55
C LEU A 398 0.79 -14.52 17.07
N VAL A 399 1.35 -13.43 17.62
CA VAL A 399 1.24 -13.10 19.06
C VAL A 399 -0.23 -12.89 19.43
N ASN A 400 -1.00 -12.14 18.63
CA ASN A 400 -2.42 -11.89 18.86
C ASN A 400 -3.30 -13.14 18.69
N LEU A 401 -2.91 -14.08 17.81
CA LEU A 401 -3.60 -15.37 17.66
C LEU A 401 -3.47 -16.25 18.91
N SER A 402 -2.25 -16.34 19.46
CA SER A 402 -1.94 -17.28 20.53
C SER A 402 -0.77 -16.80 21.39
N PRO A 403 -1.00 -15.84 22.30
CA PRO A 403 0.06 -15.21 23.10
C PRO A 403 0.76 -16.18 24.06
N ARG A 404 0.13 -17.31 24.40
CA ARG A 404 0.75 -18.40 25.19
C ARG A 404 1.86 -19.16 24.44
N HIS A 405 1.83 -19.16 23.11
CA HIS A 405 2.77 -19.92 22.27
C HIS A 405 3.76 -18.99 21.55
N PHE A 406 3.28 -17.85 21.04
CA PHE A 406 4.08 -16.89 20.28
C PHE A 406 4.45 -15.66 21.10
N THR A 407 5.76 -15.43 21.24
CA THR A 407 6.33 -14.11 21.51
C THR A 407 6.70 -13.44 20.18
N PHE A 408 6.96 -12.13 20.17
CA PHE A 408 7.41 -11.42 18.95
C PHE A 408 8.56 -12.13 18.24
N ARG A 409 9.61 -12.54 18.98
CA ARG A 409 10.77 -13.29 18.44
C ARG A 409 10.36 -14.63 17.80
N ARG A 410 9.41 -15.38 18.39
CA ARG A 410 8.91 -16.64 17.82
C ARG A 410 8.04 -16.40 16.58
N GLY A 411 7.20 -15.37 16.60
CA GLY A 411 6.38 -14.98 15.44
C GLY A 411 7.25 -14.50 14.26
N ALA A 412 8.28 -13.71 14.55
CA ALA A 412 9.27 -13.27 13.58
C ALA A 412 10.06 -14.46 12.99
N LEU A 413 10.52 -15.41 13.81
CA LEU A 413 11.18 -16.62 13.33
C LEU A 413 10.27 -17.45 12.40
N LEU A 414 9.00 -17.67 12.77
CA LEU A 414 8.06 -18.39 11.91
C LEU A 414 7.79 -17.64 10.60
N THR A 415 7.65 -16.30 10.65
CA THR A 415 7.52 -15.44 9.46
C THR A 415 8.72 -15.61 8.53
N ALA A 416 9.93 -15.58 9.10
CA ALA A 416 11.19 -15.73 8.36
C ALA A 416 11.32 -17.12 7.73
N LEU A 417 10.94 -18.19 8.43
CA LEU A 417 10.94 -19.56 7.89
C LEU A 417 9.90 -19.75 6.78
N LEU A 418 8.69 -19.19 6.94
CA LEU A 418 7.67 -19.20 5.90
C LEU A 418 8.13 -18.44 4.65
N GLY A 419 8.89 -17.35 4.80
CA GLY A 419 9.51 -16.64 3.67
C GLY A 419 10.45 -17.50 2.82
N ILE A 420 11.12 -18.50 3.41
CA ILE A 420 11.89 -19.50 2.65
C ILE A 420 10.93 -20.44 1.90
N ALA A 421 9.85 -20.88 2.54
CA ALA A 421 8.86 -21.79 1.97
C ALA A 421 8.09 -21.20 0.77
N PHE A 422 7.98 -19.87 0.67
CA PHE A 422 7.44 -19.17 -0.50
C PHE A 422 8.31 -19.26 -1.77
N GLN A 423 9.56 -19.75 -1.65
CA GLN A 423 10.52 -19.89 -2.76
C GLN A 423 10.67 -18.61 -3.60
N PRO A 424 11.06 -17.48 -2.98
CA PRO A 424 11.07 -16.14 -3.60
C PRO A 424 11.88 -16.07 -4.92
N TRP A 425 12.94 -16.87 -5.05
CA TRP A 425 13.72 -16.99 -6.30
C TRP A 425 12.91 -17.47 -7.51
N ARG A 426 11.79 -18.18 -7.30
CA ARG A 426 10.84 -18.55 -8.37
C ARG A 426 9.85 -17.43 -8.69
N LEU A 427 9.48 -16.63 -7.69
CA LEU A 427 8.60 -15.47 -7.84
C LEU A 427 9.31 -14.31 -8.56
N LEU A 428 10.62 -14.12 -8.32
CA LEU A 428 11.45 -13.11 -8.98
C LEU A 428 12.17 -13.59 -10.25
N GLN A 429 12.01 -14.85 -10.67
CA GLN A 429 12.71 -15.39 -11.86
C GLN A 429 12.38 -14.66 -13.17
N SER A 430 11.25 -13.95 -13.22
CA SER A 430 10.86 -13.09 -14.35
C SER A 430 9.84 -12.04 -13.89
N SER A 431 9.77 -10.92 -14.62
CA SER A 431 8.71 -9.92 -14.45
C SER A 431 7.30 -10.51 -14.62
N GLU A 432 7.15 -11.55 -15.43
CA GLU A 432 5.87 -12.27 -15.57
C GLU A 432 5.49 -13.03 -14.28
N SER A 433 6.44 -13.71 -13.64
CA SER A 433 6.21 -14.41 -12.36
C SER A 433 5.91 -13.42 -11.23
N PHE A 434 6.66 -12.31 -11.17
CA PHE A 434 6.47 -11.29 -10.15
C PHE A 434 5.10 -10.60 -10.27
N VAL A 435 4.74 -10.13 -11.48
CA VAL A 435 3.49 -9.40 -11.70
C VAL A 435 2.29 -10.35 -11.68
N TYR A 436 2.32 -11.45 -12.44
CA TYR A 436 1.12 -12.28 -12.65
C TYR A 436 1.00 -13.49 -11.74
N THR A 437 2.07 -13.98 -11.11
CA THR A 437 1.98 -15.11 -10.17
C THR A 437 1.96 -14.62 -8.72
N TRP A 438 2.85 -13.70 -8.35
CA TRP A 438 2.89 -13.15 -6.99
C TRP A 438 1.81 -12.08 -6.77
N LEU A 439 1.95 -10.89 -7.39
CA LEU A 439 1.11 -9.73 -7.08
C LEU A 439 -0.38 -9.96 -7.37
N VAL A 440 -0.72 -10.44 -8.57
CA VAL A 440 -2.12 -10.81 -8.90
C VAL A 440 -2.61 -11.98 -8.03
N GLY A 441 -1.74 -12.94 -7.71
CA GLY A 441 -2.10 -14.17 -7.00
C GLY A 441 -2.63 -13.92 -5.60
N TYR A 442 -1.89 -13.21 -4.74
CA TYR A 442 -2.36 -12.96 -3.37
C TYR A 442 -3.49 -11.93 -3.28
N SER A 443 -3.69 -11.12 -4.32
CA SER A 443 -4.77 -10.11 -4.34
C SER A 443 -6.17 -10.73 -4.19
N ALA A 444 -6.32 -11.98 -4.65
CA ALA A 444 -7.49 -12.82 -4.47
C ALA A 444 -7.85 -13.05 -2.98
N LEU A 445 -6.86 -13.00 -2.08
CA LEU A 445 -7.03 -13.18 -0.64
C LEU A 445 -7.31 -11.88 0.10
N LEU A 446 -6.78 -10.76 -0.40
CA LEU A 446 -6.86 -9.44 0.25
C LEU A 446 -8.07 -8.62 -0.22
N GLY A 447 -8.42 -8.71 -1.50
CA GLY A 447 -9.62 -8.09 -2.07
C GLY A 447 -10.91 -8.43 -1.30
N PRO A 448 -11.19 -9.71 -0.99
CA PRO A 448 -12.39 -10.08 -0.24
C PRO A 448 -12.47 -9.42 1.14
N ILE A 449 -11.33 -9.32 1.82
CA ILE A 449 -11.24 -8.74 3.18
C ILE A 449 -11.60 -7.26 3.13
N GLY A 450 -11.04 -6.52 2.14
CA GLY A 450 -11.37 -5.12 1.92
C GLY A 450 -12.85 -4.92 1.61
N GLY A 451 -13.42 -5.74 0.72
CA GLY A 451 -14.85 -5.68 0.37
C GLY A 451 -15.76 -5.87 1.58
N ILE A 452 -15.47 -6.87 2.42
CA ILE A 452 -16.23 -7.16 3.65
C ILE A 452 -16.14 -6.01 4.65
N ILE A 453 -14.92 -5.51 4.95
CA ILE A 453 -14.71 -4.44 5.94
C ILE A 453 -15.37 -3.13 5.52
N LEU A 454 -15.25 -2.76 4.24
CA LEU A 454 -15.86 -1.53 3.73
C LEU A 454 -17.39 -1.59 3.79
N VAL A 455 -17.99 -2.73 3.45
CA VAL A 455 -19.44 -2.94 3.54
C VAL A 455 -19.92 -2.98 4.99
N ASP A 456 -19.21 -3.67 5.88
CA ASP A 456 -19.55 -3.72 7.30
C ASP A 456 -19.57 -2.31 7.89
N TYR A 457 -18.47 -1.57 7.72
CA TYR A 457 -18.30 -0.28 8.35
C TYR A 457 -19.18 0.82 7.74
N TYR A 458 -19.25 0.95 6.41
CA TYR A 458 -19.99 2.04 5.76
C TYR A 458 -21.45 1.72 5.48
N ALA A 459 -21.78 0.53 4.98
CA ALA A 459 -23.13 0.23 4.50
C ALA A 459 -24.04 -0.35 5.60
N LEU A 460 -23.54 -1.28 6.42
CA LEU A 460 -24.31 -1.90 7.49
C LEU A 460 -24.29 -1.04 8.76
N ARG A 461 -23.09 -0.68 9.23
CA ARG A 461 -22.88 0.04 10.51
C ARG A 461 -22.83 1.57 10.39
N ARG A 462 -22.92 2.12 9.18
CA ARG A 462 -23.02 3.58 8.94
C ARG A 462 -21.94 4.42 9.63
N THR A 463 -20.72 3.89 9.70
CA THR A 463 -19.53 4.45 10.37
C THR A 463 -19.52 4.41 11.90
N GLU A 464 -20.49 3.73 12.53
CA GLU A 464 -20.65 3.63 13.98
C GLU A 464 -20.20 2.26 14.51
N LEU A 465 -19.31 2.27 15.50
CA LEU A 465 -18.81 1.10 16.21
C LEU A 465 -18.92 1.34 17.72
N ASP A 466 -19.49 0.39 18.45
CA ASP A 466 -19.25 0.29 19.90
C ASP A 466 -17.80 -0.15 20.11
N LEU A 467 -17.01 0.70 20.78
CA LEU A 467 -15.64 0.39 21.17
C LEU A 467 -15.58 -0.70 22.23
N ASN A 468 -16.49 -0.72 23.20
CA ASN A 468 -16.38 -1.59 24.37
C ASN A 468 -16.58 -3.06 23.97
N SER A 469 -17.59 -3.34 23.14
CA SER A 469 -17.82 -4.69 22.62
C SER A 469 -16.67 -5.18 21.71
N LEU A 470 -15.90 -4.32 21.04
CA LEU A 470 -14.75 -4.74 20.21
C LEU A 470 -13.61 -5.37 21.05
N TYR A 471 -13.60 -5.15 22.37
CA TYR A 471 -12.64 -5.75 23.30
C TYR A 471 -13.32 -6.70 24.31
N SER A 472 -14.60 -7.02 24.14
CA SER A 472 -15.34 -7.95 24.98
C SER A 472 -15.41 -9.35 24.35
N SER A 473 -15.18 -10.38 25.17
CA SER A 473 -15.46 -11.78 24.79
C SER A 473 -16.85 -12.24 25.23
N SER A 474 -17.73 -11.34 25.68
CA SER A 474 -19.08 -11.68 26.16
C SER A 474 -19.90 -12.37 25.06
N PRO A 475 -20.52 -13.53 25.32
CA PRO A 475 -21.43 -14.19 24.38
C PRO A 475 -22.64 -13.35 23.96
N VAL A 476 -22.95 -12.29 24.71
CA VAL A 476 -24.08 -11.38 24.46
C VAL A 476 -23.66 -10.13 23.68
N GLY A 477 -22.35 -9.89 23.49
CA GLY A 477 -21.84 -8.69 22.80
C GLY A 477 -21.98 -8.74 21.28
N ASP A 478 -22.16 -7.57 20.66
CA ASP A 478 -22.52 -7.40 19.24
C ASP A 478 -21.57 -8.07 18.23
N TYR A 479 -20.29 -8.22 18.60
CA TYR A 479 -19.26 -8.81 17.75
C TYR A 479 -18.94 -10.28 18.09
N TYR A 480 -19.71 -10.90 19.00
CA TYR A 480 -19.53 -12.31 19.33
C TYR A 480 -20.10 -13.23 18.24
N TYR A 481 -21.19 -12.85 17.58
CA TYR A 481 -21.85 -13.63 16.53
C TYR A 481 -22.05 -15.12 16.93
N SER A 482 -21.78 -16.07 16.03
CA SER A 482 -21.87 -17.50 16.31
C SER A 482 -20.54 -18.00 16.87
N GLY A 483 -20.42 -18.03 18.21
CA GLY A 483 -19.25 -18.61 18.89
C GLY A 483 -17.93 -17.86 18.65
N GLY A 484 -17.99 -16.56 18.35
CA GLY A 484 -16.86 -15.71 17.98
C GLY A 484 -16.70 -15.47 16.48
N PHE A 485 -17.53 -16.07 15.62
CA PHE A 485 -17.40 -16.02 14.16
C PHE A 485 -18.66 -15.46 13.48
N ASN A 486 -18.48 -14.48 12.60
CA ASN A 486 -19.52 -14.05 11.67
C ASN A 486 -19.55 -14.98 10.44
N LEU A 487 -20.53 -15.89 10.39
CA LEU A 487 -20.67 -16.85 9.30
C LEU A 487 -20.94 -16.18 7.94
N ALA A 488 -21.62 -15.04 7.92
CA ALA A 488 -21.83 -14.27 6.68
C ALA A 488 -20.50 -13.75 6.11
N ALA A 489 -19.61 -13.24 6.97
CA ALA A 489 -18.27 -12.80 6.57
C ALA A 489 -17.40 -13.98 6.08
N MET A 490 -17.46 -15.14 6.75
CA MET A 490 -16.74 -16.34 6.31
C MET A 490 -17.22 -16.84 4.94
N ALA A 491 -18.54 -16.91 4.74
CA ALA A 491 -19.12 -17.31 3.46
C ALA A 491 -18.77 -16.32 2.34
N ALA A 492 -18.89 -15.02 2.60
CA ALA A 492 -18.52 -13.97 1.65
C ALA A 492 -17.03 -13.99 1.27
N LEU A 493 -16.14 -14.27 2.24
CA LEU A 493 -14.71 -14.45 2.00
C LEU A 493 -14.46 -15.62 1.04
N LEU A 494 -15.06 -16.78 1.31
CA LEU A 494 -14.94 -17.96 0.44
C LEU A 494 -15.48 -17.70 -0.97
N VAL A 495 -16.68 -17.11 -1.09
CA VAL A 495 -17.28 -16.81 -2.41
C VAL A 495 -16.49 -15.74 -3.18
N GLY A 496 -15.78 -14.84 -2.50
CA GLY A 496 -14.83 -13.92 -3.14
C GLY A 496 -13.58 -14.61 -3.69
N VAL A 497 -13.03 -15.61 -2.99
CA VAL A 497 -11.79 -16.31 -3.39
C VAL A 497 -12.05 -17.39 -4.46
N LEU A 498 -13.10 -18.20 -4.31
CA LEU A 498 -13.32 -19.42 -5.13
C LEU A 498 -13.28 -19.18 -6.66
N PRO A 499 -13.89 -18.12 -7.23
CA PRO A 499 -13.88 -17.87 -8.68
C PRO A 499 -12.46 -17.62 -9.26
N VAL A 500 -11.51 -17.21 -8.42
CA VAL A 500 -10.14 -16.87 -8.84
C VAL A 500 -9.25 -18.11 -8.93
N ILE A 501 -9.54 -19.16 -8.15
CA ILE A 501 -8.70 -20.35 -8.04
C ILE A 501 -8.42 -21.04 -9.40
N PRO A 502 -9.40 -21.27 -10.30
CA PRO A 502 -9.12 -21.97 -11.56
C PRO A 502 -8.19 -21.19 -12.51
N GLY A 503 -8.19 -19.85 -12.42
CA GLY A 503 -7.26 -19.01 -13.18
C GLY A 503 -5.86 -18.98 -12.55
N PHE A 504 -5.77 -18.92 -11.22
CA PHE A 504 -4.49 -19.05 -10.50
C PHE A 504 -3.82 -20.40 -10.76
N LEU A 505 -4.56 -21.51 -10.61
CA LEU A 505 -4.05 -22.86 -10.84
C LEU A 505 -3.60 -23.07 -12.29
N HIS A 506 -4.24 -22.41 -13.25
CA HIS A 506 -3.77 -22.38 -14.63
C HIS A 506 -2.46 -21.58 -14.76
N LYS A 507 -2.38 -20.41 -14.12
CA LYS A 507 -1.18 -19.55 -14.14
C LYS A 507 0.06 -20.23 -13.56
N VAL A 508 -0.08 -21.01 -12.48
CA VAL A 508 1.02 -21.80 -11.89
C VAL A 508 1.27 -23.14 -12.58
N GLY A 509 0.57 -23.45 -13.68
CA GLY A 509 0.77 -24.66 -14.49
C GLY A 509 0.19 -25.95 -13.89
N LEU A 510 -0.56 -25.88 -12.78
CA LEU A 510 -1.24 -27.03 -12.20
C LEU A 510 -2.48 -27.46 -13.01
N LEU A 511 -3.16 -26.50 -13.64
CA LEU A 511 -4.20 -26.77 -14.64
C LEU A 511 -3.69 -26.44 -16.04
N LYS A 512 -3.57 -27.47 -16.91
CA LYS A 512 -3.10 -27.28 -18.30
C LYS A 512 -4.00 -26.38 -19.13
N THR A 513 -5.30 -26.40 -18.85
CA THR A 513 -6.34 -25.63 -19.56
C THR A 513 -7.36 -25.10 -18.56
N THR A 514 -7.88 -23.91 -18.81
CA THR A 514 -9.00 -23.32 -18.06
C THR A 514 -9.85 -22.47 -19.01
N TRP A 515 -11.08 -22.15 -18.62
CA TRP A 515 -11.94 -21.30 -19.45
C TRP A 515 -11.45 -19.85 -19.44
N ARG A 516 -11.55 -19.15 -20.58
CA ARG A 516 -11.14 -17.74 -20.71
C ARG A 516 -11.77 -16.83 -19.64
N PHE A 517 -12.99 -17.16 -19.21
CA PHE A 517 -13.66 -16.51 -18.07
C PHE A 517 -12.79 -16.50 -16.79
N PHE A 518 -12.27 -17.65 -16.37
CA PHE A 518 -11.44 -17.75 -15.16
C PHE A 518 -10.09 -17.04 -15.29
N VAL A 519 -9.52 -16.94 -16.50
CA VAL A 519 -8.33 -16.11 -16.77
C VAL A 519 -8.65 -14.63 -16.61
N ILE A 520 -9.80 -14.17 -17.11
CA ILE A 520 -10.24 -12.77 -16.95
C ILE A 520 -10.53 -12.46 -15.47
N VAL A 521 -11.19 -13.37 -14.76
CA VAL A 521 -11.44 -13.27 -13.31
C VAL A 521 -10.12 -13.19 -12.53
N TYR A 522 -9.14 -14.02 -12.88
CA TYR A 522 -7.81 -13.99 -12.27
C TYR A 522 -7.06 -12.69 -12.55
N ASN A 523 -7.04 -12.22 -13.80
CA ASN A 523 -6.36 -10.97 -14.15
C ASN A 523 -6.99 -9.71 -13.49
N ASN A 524 -8.23 -9.83 -12.99
CA ASN A 524 -8.97 -8.77 -12.29
C ASN A 524 -9.32 -9.19 -10.85
N SER A 525 -8.55 -10.10 -10.27
CA SER A 525 -8.87 -10.80 -9.02
C SER A 525 -9.13 -9.85 -7.86
N TRP A 526 -8.35 -8.77 -7.71
CA TRP A 526 -8.62 -7.73 -6.71
C TRP A 526 -10.06 -7.20 -6.79
N PHE A 527 -10.47 -6.72 -7.97
CA PHE A 527 -11.78 -6.11 -8.18
C PHE A 527 -12.91 -7.13 -8.02
N VAL A 528 -12.80 -8.28 -8.68
CA VAL A 528 -13.83 -9.33 -8.61
C VAL A 528 -14.01 -9.78 -7.16
N SER A 529 -12.93 -10.09 -6.47
CA SER A 529 -12.99 -10.62 -5.11
C SER A 529 -13.53 -9.58 -4.11
N LEU A 530 -13.17 -8.30 -4.27
CA LEU A 530 -13.65 -7.19 -3.43
C LEU A 530 -15.15 -6.94 -3.61
N PHE A 531 -15.62 -6.82 -4.86
CA PHE A 531 -17.03 -6.54 -5.11
C PHE A 531 -17.93 -7.75 -4.82
N VAL A 532 -17.48 -8.96 -5.15
CA VAL A 532 -18.23 -10.20 -4.86
C VAL A 532 -18.34 -10.44 -3.36
N SER A 533 -17.25 -10.34 -2.59
CA SER A 533 -17.33 -10.53 -1.14
C SER A 533 -18.17 -9.45 -0.47
N GLY A 534 -18.00 -8.18 -0.86
CA GLY A 534 -18.76 -7.07 -0.29
C GLY A 534 -20.25 -7.23 -0.54
N PHE A 535 -20.64 -7.55 -1.78
CA PHE A 535 -22.04 -7.78 -2.14
C PHE A 535 -22.64 -8.99 -1.42
N VAL A 536 -21.95 -10.14 -1.41
CA VAL A 536 -22.42 -11.35 -0.71
C VAL A 536 -22.53 -11.11 0.79
N TYR A 537 -21.56 -10.41 1.38
CA TYR A 537 -21.59 -10.06 2.80
C TYR A 537 -22.77 -9.14 3.14
N TRP A 538 -23.02 -8.13 2.32
CA TRP A 538 -24.18 -7.24 2.46
C TRP A 538 -25.49 -8.03 2.42
N VAL A 539 -25.70 -8.85 1.40
CA VAL A 539 -26.93 -9.66 1.24
C VAL A 539 -27.12 -10.61 2.42
N LEU A 540 -26.10 -11.40 2.79
CA LEU A 540 -26.20 -12.35 3.90
C LEU A 540 -26.44 -11.64 5.24
N SER A 541 -25.83 -10.48 5.46
CA SER A 541 -26.00 -9.68 6.67
C SER A 541 -27.39 -9.07 6.79
N CYS A 542 -27.97 -8.60 5.68
CA CYS A 542 -29.34 -8.10 5.65
C CYS A 542 -30.37 -9.24 5.87
N LEU A 543 -30.15 -10.41 5.26
CA LEU A 543 -31.03 -11.57 5.42
C LEU A 543 -30.97 -12.19 6.83
N SER A 544 -29.80 -12.19 7.46
CA SER A 544 -29.60 -12.83 8.78
C SER A 544 -30.12 -12.00 9.96
N GLY A 545 -30.56 -10.76 9.73
CA GLY A 545 -31.00 -9.84 10.79
C GLY A 545 -29.91 -9.42 11.79
N SER A 546 -28.66 -9.85 11.59
CA SER A 546 -27.59 -9.76 12.60
C SER A 546 -27.17 -8.32 12.94
N HIS A 547 -27.47 -7.36 12.06
CA HIS A 547 -27.21 -5.93 12.26
C HIS A 547 -28.49 -5.11 12.48
N LEU A 548 -29.67 -5.74 12.44
CA LEU A 548 -30.98 -5.06 12.60
C LEU A 548 -31.35 -4.78 14.07
N LYS A 549 -30.61 -5.33 15.04
CA LYS A 549 -30.80 -5.03 16.46
C LYS A 549 -30.54 -3.57 16.85
N VAL A 550 -29.70 -2.85 16.09
CA VAL A 550 -29.33 -1.44 16.33
C VAL A 550 -30.51 -0.46 16.08
N LYS A 551 -31.74 -0.95 15.87
CA LYS A 551 -32.84 -0.11 15.35
C LYS A 551 -34.24 -0.37 15.89
N ILE A 552 -34.40 -1.20 16.92
CA ILE A 552 -35.72 -1.55 17.48
C ILE A 552 -35.97 -0.85 18.84
N GLU A 553 -34.96 -0.20 19.43
CA GLU A 553 -35.12 0.57 20.68
C GLU A 553 -35.40 2.09 20.46
N ASP A 554 -35.32 2.56 19.21
CA ASP A 554 -35.57 3.97 18.80
C ASP A 554 -36.84 4.13 17.92
N LEU A 555 -37.82 3.22 18.04
CA LEU A 555 -39.14 3.26 17.38
C LEU A 555 -40.27 2.90 18.36
#